data_AF-A0A2M7I3T3-F1
#
_entry.id   AF-A0A2M7I3T3-F1
#
_cell.length_a   1.000
_cell.length_b   1.000
_cell.length_c   1.000
_cell.angle_alpha   90.00
_cell.angle_beta   90.00
_cell.angle_gamma   90.00
#
_symmetry.space_group_name_H-M   'P 1'
#
loop_
_entity.id
_entity.type
_entity.pdbx_description
1 polymer ?
#
loop_
_entity_poly.entity_id
_entity_poly.type
_entity_poly.pdbx_seq_one_letter_code
_entity_poly.pdbx_strand_id
1 'polypeptide(L)'
;MINENELKFRILNSADELFLKYGFKKVTMDEIAQDLGISKKTIYKYFSSKKDLVLSILELKKQEVNNYLTNLIKDTELDFISKLKRLMNFIGTVTVRLTSPVASDIQKNFPEVWNDLMKHRKQNTLRVFTSLINEGIKENVFRDDIDKELVVLIYVNTMQQMLNPDTLVKIPFTAPQVFDAAITIMFEGIMTEEGRNKFCTLNKKRKNEEDI
;
A
#
# COMPACT_ATOMS: atom_id res chain seq x y z
N MET A 1 19.16 27.19 -8.61
CA MET A 1 19.55 26.60 -7.31
C MET A 1 18.43 25.67 -6.87
N ILE A 2 18.74 24.42 -6.55
CA ILE A 2 17.76 23.47 -5.98
C ILE A 2 17.38 23.99 -4.59
N ASN A 3 16.08 24.08 -4.29
CA ASN A 3 15.60 24.49 -2.96
C ASN A 3 15.99 23.42 -1.91
N GLU A 4 16.27 23.80 -0.65
CA GLU A 4 16.61 22.85 0.42
C GLU A 4 15.56 21.72 0.57
N ASN A 5 14.27 22.05 0.40
CA ASN A 5 13.19 21.07 0.43
C ASN A 5 13.24 20.09 -0.76
N GLU A 6 13.62 20.57 -1.94
CA GLU A 6 13.75 19.75 -3.15
C GLU A 6 14.93 18.79 -3.02
N LEU A 7 16.07 19.25 -2.48
CA LEU A 7 17.21 18.39 -2.21
C LEU A 7 16.89 17.32 -1.17
N LYS A 8 16.20 17.69 -0.07
CA LYS A 8 15.74 16.73 0.93
C LYS A 8 14.87 15.63 0.30
N PHE A 9 13.95 16.01 -0.57
CA PHE A 9 13.08 15.06 -1.27
C PHE A 9 13.86 14.14 -2.24
N ARG A 10 14.83 14.69 -2.99
CA ARG A 10 15.72 13.89 -3.83
C ARG A 10 16.52 12.86 -3.04
N ILE A 11 17.01 13.23 -1.85
CA ILE A 11 17.72 12.30 -0.95
C ILE A 11 16.77 11.18 -0.50
N LEU A 12 15.55 11.52 -0.09
CA LEU A 12 14.55 10.52 0.33
C LEU A 12 14.22 9.53 -0.79
N ASN A 13 14.04 10.00 -2.03
CA ASN A 13 13.67 9.13 -3.15
C ASN A 13 14.82 8.19 -3.56
N SER A 14 16.04 8.70 -3.74
CA SER A 14 17.20 7.86 -4.06
C SER A 14 17.46 6.82 -2.97
N ALA A 15 17.35 7.22 -1.70
CA ALA A 15 17.48 6.28 -0.58
C ALA A 15 16.35 5.23 -0.54
N ASP A 16 15.09 5.61 -0.82
CA ASP A 16 13.96 4.67 -0.90
C ASP A 16 14.20 3.61 -1.99
N GLU A 17 14.63 4.02 -3.18
CA GLU A 17 14.93 3.10 -4.28
C GLU A 17 16.04 2.11 -3.93
N LEU A 18 17.14 2.61 -3.35
CA LEU A 18 18.25 1.77 -2.91
C LEU A 18 17.82 0.80 -1.79
N PHE A 19 17.06 1.27 -0.80
CA PHE A 19 16.57 0.43 0.29
C PHE A 19 15.59 -0.64 -0.19
N LEU A 20 14.67 -0.31 -1.12
CA LEU A 20 13.76 -1.28 -1.72
C LEU A 20 14.51 -2.38 -2.46
N LYS A 21 15.58 -2.01 -3.18
CA LYS A 21 16.33 -2.96 -4.00
C LYS A 21 17.28 -3.83 -3.19
N TYR A 22 18.02 -3.25 -2.26
CA TYR A 22 19.14 -3.93 -1.59
C TYR A 22 18.93 -4.17 -0.10
N GLY A 23 17.89 -3.57 0.50
CA GLY A 23 17.59 -3.65 1.93
C GLY A 23 18.29 -2.58 2.76
N PHE A 24 17.80 -2.37 3.98
CA PHE A 24 18.32 -1.35 4.90
C PHE A 24 19.75 -1.66 5.34
N LYS A 25 20.07 -2.94 5.58
CA LYS A 25 21.41 -3.32 6.08
C LYS A 25 22.52 -3.04 5.08
N LYS A 26 22.32 -3.40 3.81
CA LYS A 26 23.37 -3.35 2.77
C LYS A 26 23.67 -1.94 2.29
N VAL A 27 22.66 -1.07 2.21
CA VAL A 27 22.83 0.30 1.73
C VAL A 27 23.57 1.17 2.75
N THR A 28 24.53 1.93 2.27
CA THR A 28 25.34 2.88 3.04
C THR A 28 25.01 4.33 2.68
N MET A 29 25.35 5.25 3.57
CA MET A 29 25.19 6.69 3.31
C MET A 29 26.13 7.19 2.21
N ASP A 30 27.24 6.49 1.96
CA ASP A 30 28.20 6.83 0.91
C ASP A 30 27.65 6.46 -0.47
N GLU A 31 27.01 5.29 -0.61
CA GLU A 31 26.35 4.87 -1.85
C GLU A 31 25.22 5.84 -2.24
N ILE A 32 24.41 6.27 -1.28
CA ILE A 32 23.34 7.26 -1.53
C ILE A 32 23.94 8.61 -1.98
N ALA A 33 25.06 9.03 -1.37
CA ALA A 33 25.73 10.26 -1.75
C ALA A 33 26.32 10.18 -3.17
N GLN A 34 26.91 9.03 -3.51
CA GLN A 34 27.47 8.75 -4.83
C GLN A 34 26.38 8.73 -5.91
N ASP A 35 25.25 8.07 -5.65
CA ASP A 35 24.11 7.99 -6.57
C ASP A 35 23.56 9.39 -6.93
N LEU A 36 23.55 10.30 -5.96
CA LEU A 36 23.07 11.67 -6.12
C LEU A 36 24.13 12.67 -6.59
N GLY A 37 25.40 12.28 -6.67
CA GLY A 37 26.51 13.18 -6.97
C GLY A 37 26.72 14.28 -5.91
N ILE A 38 26.41 14.01 -4.64
CA ILE A 38 26.56 14.95 -3.52
C ILE A 38 27.55 14.41 -2.48
N SER A 39 27.96 15.27 -1.53
CA SER A 39 28.79 14.82 -0.42
C SER A 39 27.96 14.09 0.65
N LYS A 40 28.55 13.11 1.33
CA LYS A 40 27.96 12.49 2.52
C LYS A 40 27.56 13.51 3.59
N LYS A 41 28.40 14.56 3.76
CA LYS A 41 28.14 15.68 4.66
C LYS A 41 26.84 16.42 4.32
N THR A 42 26.51 16.52 3.03
CA THR A 42 25.25 17.12 2.57
C THR A 42 24.05 16.32 3.05
N ILE A 43 24.11 14.99 3.01
CA ILE A 43 23.03 14.12 3.52
C ILE A 43 22.86 14.30 5.03
N TYR A 44 23.97 14.30 5.77
CA TYR A 44 23.95 14.48 7.23
C TYR A 44 23.43 15.85 7.70
N LYS A 45 23.39 16.86 6.82
CA LYS A 45 22.71 18.13 7.12
C LYS A 45 21.20 17.94 7.30
N TYR A 46 20.60 16.97 6.62
CA TYR A 46 19.16 16.71 6.64
C TYR A 46 18.76 15.52 7.51
N PHE A 47 19.62 14.51 7.61
CA PHE A 47 19.33 13.25 8.30
C PHE A 47 20.48 12.88 9.23
N SER A 48 20.21 12.83 10.53
CA SER A 48 21.21 12.59 11.57
C SER A 48 21.84 11.20 11.50
N SER A 49 21.13 10.23 10.90
CA SER A 49 21.59 8.85 10.76
C SER A 49 20.88 8.12 9.62
N LYS A 50 21.38 6.94 9.24
CA LYS A 50 20.67 6.04 8.31
C LYS A 50 19.29 5.62 8.85
N LYS A 51 19.17 5.46 10.18
CA LYS A 51 17.89 5.16 10.84
C LYS A 51 16.91 6.33 10.66
N ASP A 52 17.35 7.55 10.91
CA ASP A 52 16.55 8.77 10.73
C ASP A 52 16.08 8.93 9.27
N LEU A 53 16.96 8.65 8.31
CA LEU A 53 16.63 8.65 6.89
C LEU A 53 15.52 7.63 6.55
N VAL A 54 15.65 6.36 6.97
CA VAL A 54 14.62 5.36 6.66
C VAL A 54 13.29 5.65 7.38
N LEU A 55 13.33 6.18 8.60
CA LEU A 55 12.11 6.58 9.31
C LEU A 55 11.39 7.74 8.59
N SER A 56 12.15 8.71 8.11
CA SER A 56 11.61 9.82 7.32
C SER A 56 10.98 9.35 6.00
N ILE A 57 11.57 8.35 5.35
CA ILE A 57 10.99 7.70 4.15
C ILE A 57 9.68 6.99 4.52
N LEU A 58 9.67 6.20 5.59
CA LEU A 58 8.46 5.48 6.03
C LEU A 58 7.33 6.45 6.34
N GLU A 59 7.61 7.56 7.01
CA GLU A 59 6.62 8.59 7.30
C GLU A 59 6.09 9.26 6.04
N LEU A 60 6.97 9.65 5.11
CA LEU A 60 6.57 10.17 3.81
C LEU A 60 5.64 9.21 3.07
N LYS A 61 5.98 7.91 3.03
CA LYS A 61 5.18 6.89 2.36
C LYS A 61 3.84 6.65 3.05
N LYS A 62 3.78 6.67 4.39
CA LYS A 62 2.50 6.64 5.13
C LYS A 62 1.61 7.82 4.72
N GLN A 63 2.16 9.03 4.64
CA GLN A 63 1.43 10.22 4.25
C GLN A 63 0.94 10.16 2.79
N GLU A 64 1.78 9.72 1.85
CA GLU A 64 1.40 9.52 0.45
C GLU A 64 0.21 8.54 0.33
N VAL A 65 0.28 7.40 1.03
CA VAL A 65 -0.81 6.41 1.08
C VAL A 65 -2.08 7.01 1.67
N ASN A 66 -1.98 7.70 2.80
CA ASN A 66 -3.13 8.34 3.45
C ASN A 66 -3.81 9.36 2.55
N ASN A 67 -3.01 10.21 1.90
CA ASN A 67 -3.50 11.29 1.05
C ASN A 67 -4.20 10.70 -0.18
N TYR A 68 -3.58 9.73 -0.84
CA TYR A 68 -4.18 9.04 -1.98
C TYR A 68 -5.52 8.41 -1.60
N LEU A 69 -5.55 7.60 -0.53
CA LEU A 69 -6.77 6.91 -0.09
C LEU A 69 -7.87 7.88 0.35
N THR A 70 -7.50 8.95 1.05
CA THR A 70 -8.47 9.97 1.49
C THR A 70 -9.06 10.73 0.32
N ASN A 71 -8.24 11.11 -0.65
CA ASN A 71 -8.70 11.81 -1.85
C ASN A 71 -9.60 10.89 -2.68
N LEU A 72 -9.21 9.63 -2.86
CA LEU A 72 -9.98 8.66 -3.64
C LEU A 72 -11.37 8.41 -3.05
N ILE A 73 -11.48 8.26 -1.72
CA ILE A 73 -12.78 8.04 -1.06
C ILE A 73 -13.68 9.27 -1.17
N LYS A 74 -13.10 10.47 -1.02
CA LYS A 74 -13.83 11.75 -1.05
C LYS A 74 -14.17 12.22 -2.47
N ASP A 75 -13.64 11.57 -3.49
CA ASP A 75 -13.92 11.92 -4.87
C ASP A 75 -15.37 11.59 -5.22
N THR A 76 -16.17 12.64 -5.45
CA THR A 76 -17.59 12.56 -5.82
C THR A 76 -17.81 12.57 -7.33
N GLU A 77 -16.76 12.85 -8.13
CA GLU A 77 -16.83 12.86 -9.59
C GLU A 77 -16.67 11.45 -10.16
N LEU A 78 -16.05 10.55 -9.39
CA LEU A 78 -15.90 9.15 -9.76
C LEU A 78 -17.13 8.33 -9.35
N ASP A 79 -17.63 7.54 -10.29
CA ASP A 79 -18.54 6.45 -9.97
C ASP A 79 -17.85 5.40 -9.09
N PHE A 80 -18.65 4.66 -8.33
CA PHE A 80 -18.16 3.66 -7.38
C PHE A 80 -17.23 2.63 -8.00
N ILE A 81 -17.55 2.18 -9.22
CA ILE A 81 -16.80 1.15 -9.93
C ILE A 81 -15.42 1.66 -10.34
N SER A 82 -15.34 2.90 -10.85
CA SER A 82 -14.07 3.57 -11.16
C SER A 82 -13.23 3.79 -9.90
N LYS A 83 -13.86 4.20 -8.79
CA LYS A 83 -13.21 4.36 -7.48
C LYS A 83 -12.63 3.03 -6.99
N LEU A 84 -13.41 1.96 -7.09
CA LEU A 84 -12.99 0.61 -6.73
C LEU A 84 -11.79 0.13 -7.58
N LYS A 85 -11.82 0.35 -8.90
CA LYS A 85 -10.69 -0.01 -9.79
C LYS A 85 -9.40 0.71 -9.38
N ARG A 86 -9.47 2.02 -9.15
CA ARG A 86 -8.32 2.82 -8.71
C ARG A 86 -7.78 2.33 -7.36
N LEU A 87 -8.67 2.02 -6.43
CA LEU A 87 -8.30 1.48 -5.12
C LEU A 87 -7.57 0.14 -5.25
N MET A 88 -8.12 -0.81 -6.01
CA MET A 88 -7.52 -2.14 -6.19
C MET A 88 -6.13 -2.05 -6.82
N ASN A 89 -5.98 -1.24 -7.88
CA ASN A 89 -4.68 -1.03 -8.52
C ASN A 89 -3.67 -0.43 -7.55
N PHE A 90 -4.08 0.57 -6.77
CA PHE A 90 -3.21 1.20 -5.79
C PHE A 90 -2.78 0.23 -4.67
N ILE A 91 -3.69 -0.57 -4.13
CA ILE A 91 -3.34 -1.56 -3.12
C ILE A 91 -2.42 -2.64 -3.70
N GLY A 92 -2.65 -3.07 -4.94
CA GLY A 92 -1.76 -4.00 -5.65
C GLY A 92 -0.30 -3.52 -5.67
N THR A 93 -0.04 -2.23 -5.90
CA THR A 93 1.33 -1.69 -5.89
C THR A 93 1.92 -1.55 -4.48
N VAL A 94 1.10 -1.13 -3.50
CA VAL A 94 1.56 -0.94 -2.11
C VAL A 94 1.92 -2.27 -1.45
N THR A 95 1.20 -3.35 -1.75
CA THR A 95 1.43 -4.65 -1.11
C THR A 95 2.79 -5.27 -1.46
N VAL A 96 3.33 -5.00 -2.65
CA VAL A 96 4.67 -5.47 -3.06
C VAL A 96 5.75 -4.97 -2.10
N ARG A 97 5.66 -3.70 -1.66
CA ARG A 97 6.62 -3.10 -0.72
C ARG A 97 6.69 -3.82 0.63
N LEU A 98 5.61 -4.46 1.07
CA LEU A 98 5.58 -5.21 2.33
C LEU A 98 6.47 -6.45 2.32
N THR A 99 6.79 -6.96 1.13
CA THR A 99 7.70 -8.11 0.94
C THR A 99 9.12 -7.72 0.57
N SER A 100 9.42 -6.41 0.52
CA SER A 100 10.74 -5.92 0.14
C SER A 100 11.83 -6.29 1.17
N PRO A 101 13.11 -6.34 0.74
CA PRO A 101 14.25 -6.47 1.65
C PRO A 101 14.24 -5.45 2.79
N VAL A 102 13.89 -4.18 2.52
CA VAL A 102 13.78 -3.15 3.56
C VAL A 102 12.67 -3.47 4.56
N ALA A 103 11.50 -3.94 4.12
CA ALA A 103 10.43 -4.33 5.04
C ALA A 103 10.87 -5.45 5.99
N SER A 104 11.58 -6.47 5.46
CA SER A 104 12.15 -7.55 6.27
C SER A 104 13.17 -7.04 7.28
N ASP A 105 14.02 -6.09 6.89
CA ASP A 105 14.98 -5.47 7.79
C ASP A 105 14.30 -4.61 8.87
N ILE A 106 13.27 -3.85 8.52
CA ILE A 106 12.51 -3.05 9.50
C ILE A 106 11.83 -3.97 10.51
N GLN A 107 11.15 -5.04 10.04
CA GLN A 107 10.49 -6.00 10.92
C GLN A 107 11.44 -6.65 11.91
N LYS A 108 12.65 -7.05 11.46
CA LYS A 108 13.62 -7.76 12.30
C LYS A 108 14.39 -6.85 13.25
N ASN A 109 14.77 -5.65 12.79
CA ASN A 109 15.72 -4.79 13.52
C ASN A 109 15.03 -3.60 14.22
N PHE A 110 13.80 -3.25 13.84
CA PHE A 110 13.02 -2.14 14.41
C PHE A 110 11.55 -2.55 14.62
N PRO A 111 11.27 -3.56 15.49
CA PRO A 111 9.93 -4.09 15.69
C PRO A 111 8.91 -3.04 16.15
N GLU A 112 9.35 -2.01 16.88
CA GLU A 112 8.52 -0.88 17.29
C GLU A 112 7.99 -0.08 16.09
N VAL A 113 8.85 0.16 15.10
CA VAL A 113 8.53 0.88 13.86
C VAL A 113 7.60 0.03 12.99
N TRP A 114 7.88 -1.27 12.92
CA TRP A 114 7.05 -2.22 12.20
C TRP A 114 5.64 -2.30 12.79
N ASN A 115 5.53 -2.42 14.11
CA ASN A 115 4.23 -2.49 14.79
C ASN A 115 3.41 -1.22 14.58
N ASP A 116 4.04 -0.04 14.63
CA ASP A 116 3.37 1.22 14.31
C ASP A 116 2.89 1.26 12.85
N LEU A 117 3.74 0.86 11.90
CA LEU A 117 3.37 0.77 10.48
C LEU A 117 2.16 -0.16 10.26
N MET A 118 2.17 -1.34 10.90
CA MET A 118 1.10 -2.32 10.79
C MET A 118 -0.20 -1.83 11.45
N LYS A 119 -0.10 -1.15 12.59
CA LYS A 119 -1.26 -0.51 13.25
C LYS A 119 -1.88 0.57 12.37
N HIS A 120 -1.05 1.44 11.80
CA HIS A 120 -1.49 2.49 10.89
C HIS A 120 -2.16 1.91 9.63
N ARG A 121 -1.56 0.85 9.05
CA ARG A 121 -2.14 0.11 7.92
C ARG A 121 -3.51 -0.45 8.28
N LYS A 122 -3.66 -1.12 9.42
CA LYS A 122 -4.95 -1.67 9.89
C LYS A 122 -6.02 -0.58 10.01
N GLN A 123 -5.68 0.57 10.60
CA GLN A 123 -6.61 1.70 10.75
C GLN A 123 -7.07 2.25 9.39
N ASN A 124 -6.15 2.37 8.44
CA ASN A 124 -6.48 2.79 7.07
C ASN A 124 -7.35 1.77 6.35
N THR A 125 -7.02 0.48 6.42
CA THR A 125 -7.83 -0.58 5.81
C THR A 125 -9.25 -0.57 6.38
N LEU A 126 -9.39 -0.46 7.70
CA LEU A 126 -10.69 -0.35 8.35
C LEU A 126 -11.47 0.87 7.82
N ARG A 127 -10.88 2.07 7.86
CA ARG A 127 -11.51 3.31 7.40
C ARG A 127 -11.97 3.22 5.93
N VAL A 128 -11.06 2.79 5.05
CA VAL A 128 -11.29 2.72 3.60
C VAL A 128 -12.34 1.68 3.27
N PHE A 129 -12.21 0.48 3.83
CA PHE A 129 -13.10 -0.62 3.49
C PHE A 129 -14.51 -0.42 4.07
N THR A 130 -14.64 0.16 5.27
CA THR A 130 -15.94 0.60 5.78
C THR A 130 -16.60 1.61 4.85
N SER A 131 -15.87 2.60 4.35
CA SER A 131 -16.42 3.56 3.39
C SER A 131 -16.87 2.87 2.10
N LEU A 132 -16.04 1.95 1.58
CA LEU A 132 -16.31 1.22 0.36
C LEU A 132 -17.56 0.34 0.46
N ILE A 133 -17.73 -0.39 1.57
CA ILE A 133 -18.92 -1.24 1.78
C ILE A 133 -20.18 -0.37 1.87
N ASN A 134 -20.16 0.72 2.63
CA ASN A 134 -21.32 1.61 2.74
C ASN A 134 -21.70 2.25 1.40
N GLU A 135 -20.72 2.73 0.63
CA GLU A 135 -20.94 3.32 -0.70
C GLU A 135 -21.45 2.28 -1.69
N GLY A 136 -20.84 1.08 -1.72
CA GLY A 136 -21.24 0.02 -2.64
C GLY A 136 -22.65 -0.52 -2.38
N ILE A 137 -23.10 -0.56 -1.12
CA ILE A 137 -24.50 -0.89 -0.78
C ILE A 137 -25.44 0.22 -1.29
N LYS A 138 -25.11 1.49 -1.05
CA LYS A 138 -25.91 2.63 -1.51
C LYS A 138 -26.07 2.66 -3.03
N GLU A 139 -25.02 2.28 -3.76
CA GLU A 139 -25.00 2.22 -5.23
C GLU A 139 -25.54 0.89 -5.80
N ASN A 140 -26.17 0.04 -4.97
CA ASN A 140 -26.71 -1.28 -5.33
C ASN A 140 -25.67 -2.25 -5.94
N VAL A 141 -24.38 -2.03 -5.68
CA VAL A 141 -23.29 -2.90 -6.16
C VAL A 141 -23.06 -4.05 -5.19
N PHE A 142 -23.19 -3.80 -3.89
CA PHE A 142 -23.15 -4.81 -2.84
C PHE A 142 -24.53 -5.05 -2.27
N ARG A 143 -24.80 -6.29 -1.85
CA ARG A 143 -26.07 -6.67 -1.22
C ARG A 143 -26.26 -5.94 0.10
N ASP A 144 -27.50 -5.62 0.43
CA ASP A 144 -27.88 -4.99 1.70
C ASP A 144 -28.37 -6.00 2.76
N ASP A 145 -28.47 -7.27 2.39
CA ASP A 145 -28.88 -8.39 3.26
C ASP A 145 -27.74 -8.97 4.12
N ILE A 146 -26.56 -8.34 4.09
CA ILE A 146 -25.35 -8.76 4.80
C ILE A 146 -25.01 -7.83 5.96
N ASP A 147 -24.49 -8.40 7.04
CA ASP A 147 -23.92 -7.60 8.12
C ASP A 147 -22.60 -6.96 7.67
N LYS A 148 -22.65 -5.65 7.40
CA LYS A 148 -21.51 -4.88 6.91
C LYS A 148 -20.34 -4.84 7.90
N GLU A 149 -20.60 -4.85 9.20
CA GLU A 149 -19.55 -4.81 10.21
C GLU A 149 -18.78 -6.13 10.22
N LEU A 150 -19.50 -7.25 10.10
CA LEU A 150 -18.92 -8.57 9.97
C LEU A 150 -18.10 -8.71 8.68
N VAL A 151 -18.60 -8.22 7.54
CA VAL A 151 -17.85 -8.23 6.27
C VAL A 151 -16.56 -7.44 6.37
N VAL A 152 -16.61 -6.25 6.96
CA VAL A 152 -15.41 -5.42 7.18
C VAL A 152 -14.43 -6.13 8.13
N LEU A 153 -14.92 -6.72 9.22
CA LEU A 153 -14.09 -7.42 10.19
C LEU A 153 -13.36 -8.62 9.57
N ILE A 154 -14.09 -9.45 8.81
CA ILE A 154 -13.54 -10.61 8.09
C ILE A 154 -12.44 -10.14 7.13
N TYR A 155 -12.71 -9.09 6.35
CA TYR A 155 -11.75 -8.57 5.38
C TYR A 155 -10.48 -8.05 6.05
N VAL A 156 -10.63 -7.15 7.03
CA VAL A 156 -9.49 -6.51 7.71
C VAL A 156 -8.60 -7.56 8.37
N ASN A 157 -9.19 -8.55 9.04
CA ASN A 157 -8.43 -9.62 9.71
C ASN A 157 -7.73 -10.53 8.70
N THR A 158 -8.42 -10.92 7.62
CA THR A 158 -7.83 -11.75 6.56
C THR A 158 -6.65 -11.03 5.92
N MET A 159 -6.81 -9.77 5.51
CA MET A 159 -5.74 -8.97 4.92
C MET A 159 -4.59 -8.73 5.89
N GLN A 160 -4.89 -8.46 7.16
CA GLN A 160 -3.85 -8.25 8.17
C GLN A 160 -2.97 -9.50 8.35
N GLN A 161 -3.57 -10.68 8.38
CA GLN A 161 -2.85 -11.95 8.55
C GLN A 161 -2.13 -12.38 7.27
N MET A 162 -2.84 -12.36 6.13
CA MET A 162 -2.33 -12.90 4.87
C MET A 162 -1.25 -12.01 4.25
N LEU A 163 -1.28 -10.69 4.50
CA LEU A 163 -0.25 -9.74 4.05
C LEU A 163 0.77 -9.42 5.16
N ASN A 164 0.93 -10.31 6.12
CA ASN A 164 2.05 -10.30 7.06
C ASN A 164 3.24 -11.02 6.40
N PRO A 165 4.46 -10.44 6.39
CA PRO A 165 5.66 -11.09 5.86
C PRO A 165 5.87 -12.51 6.40
N ASP A 166 5.66 -12.74 7.70
CA ASP A 166 5.86 -14.06 8.32
C ASP A 166 4.88 -15.14 7.80
N THR A 167 3.73 -14.70 7.27
CA THR A 167 2.75 -15.58 6.63
C THR A 167 3.07 -15.77 5.15
N LEU A 168 3.37 -14.67 4.44
CA LEU A 168 3.69 -14.68 3.01
C LEU A 168 4.90 -15.57 2.68
N VAL A 169 5.95 -15.57 3.51
CA VAL A 169 7.12 -16.43 3.26
C VAL A 169 6.86 -17.93 3.42
N LYS A 170 5.72 -18.32 4.00
CA LYS A 170 5.35 -19.72 4.26
C LYS A 170 4.41 -20.30 3.20
N ILE A 171 3.99 -19.51 2.22
CA ILE A 171 3.00 -19.89 1.21
C ILE A 171 3.56 -19.68 -0.20
N PRO A 172 3.10 -20.45 -1.21
CA PRO A 172 3.61 -20.37 -2.57
C PRO A 172 2.96 -19.22 -3.38
N PHE A 173 2.58 -18.12 -2.74
CA PHE A 173 1.84 -17.02 -3.35
C PHE A 173 2.50 -15.68 -3.06
N THR A 174 2.47 -14.79 -4.05
CA THR A 174 2.92 -13.41 -3.89
C THR A 174 1.85 -12.56 -3.18
N ALA A 175 2.26 -11.43 -2.58
CA ALA A 175 1.34 -10.50 -1.94
C ALA A 175 0.21 -10.02 -2.89
N PRO A 176 0.48 -9.64 -4.16
CA PRO A 176 -0.58 -9.32 -5.11
C PRO A 176 -1.56 -10.47 -5.37
N GLN A 177 -1.06 -11.71 -5.53
CA GLN A 177 -1.93 -12.88 -5.75
C GLN A 177 -2.86 -13.15 -4.56
N VAL A 178 -2.34 -13.02 -3.34
CA VAL A 178 -3.11 -13.17 -2.10
C VAL A 178 -4.20 -12.10 -2.00
N PHE A 179 -3.84 -10.84 -2.30
CA PHE A 179 -4.79 -9.74 -2.31
C PHE A 179 -5.90 -9.94 -3.35
N ASP A 180 -5.53 -10.24 -4.60
CA ASP A 180 -6.47 -10.49 -5.69
C ASP A 180 -7.41 -11.66 -5.38
N ALA A 181 -6.89 -12.78 -4.86
CA ALA A 181 -7.72 -13.93 -4.50
C ALA A 181 -8.74 -13.59 -3.40
N ALA A 182 -8.30 -12.92 -2.34
CA ALA A 182 -9.18 -12.60 -1.22
C ALA A 182 -10.25 -11.56 -1.59
N ILE A 183 -9.89 -10.54 -2.38
CA ILE A 183 -10.87 -9.54 -2.83
C ILE A 183 -11.89 -10.17 -3.78
N THR A 184 -11.46 -11.06 -4.70
CA THR A 184 -12.37 -11.77 -5.60
C THR A 184 -13.36 -12.64 -4.81
N ILE A 185 -12.87 -13.50 -3.91
CA ILE A 185 -13.72 -14.38 -3.10
C ILE A 185 -14.74 -13.56 -2.31
N MET A 186 -14.30 -12.48 -1.68
CA MET A 186 -15.19 -11.64 -0.90
C MET A 186 -16.24 -10.95 -1.77
N PHE A 187 -15.82 -10.31 -2.85
CA PHE A 187 -16.73 -9.57 -3.73
C PHE A 187 -17.72 -10.46 -4.46
N GLU A 188 -17.32 -11.63 -4.93
CA GLU A 188 -18.26 -12.62 -5.48
C GLU A 188 -19.33 -13.02 -4.45
N GLY A 189 -18.93 -13.10 -3.17
CA GLY A 189 -19.84 -13.38 -2.06
C GLY A 189 -20.78 -12.23 -1.71
N ILE A 190 -20.41 -10.96 -1.91
CA ILE A 190 -21.20 -9.80 -1.45
C ILE A 190 -21.82 -8.95 -2.56
N MET A 191 -21.49 -9.18 -3.82
CA MET A 191 -22.05 -8.42 -4.94
C MET A 191 -23.50 -8.80 -5.25
N THR A 192 -24.29 -7.81 -5.67
CA THR A 192 -25.57 -8.05 -6.34
C THR A 192 -25.34 -8.63 -7.74
N GLU A 193 -26.38 -9.12 -8.40
CA GLU A 193 -26.26 -9.55 -9.80
C GLU A 193 -25.87 -8.39 -10.73
N GLU A 194 -26.47 -7.21 -10.51
CA GLU A 194 -26.12 -5.98 -11.21
C GLU A 194 -24.65 -5.57 -10.95
N GLY A 195 -24.21 -5.63 -9.69
CA GLY A 195 -22.85 -5.35 -9.27
C GLY A 195 -21.83 -6.29 -9.91
N ARG A 196 -22.13 -7.59 -9.99
CA ARG A 196 -21.30 -8.59 -10.70
C ARG A 196 -21.14 -8.22 -12.18
N ASN A 197 -22.22 -7.85 -12.86
CA ASN A 197 -22.14 -7.45 -14.28
C ASN A 197 -21.27 -6.20 -14.48
N LYS A 198 -21.40 -5.20 -13.60
CA LYS A 198 -20.55 -4.00 -13.60
C LYS A 198 -19.08 -4.35 -13.33
N PHE A 199 -18.81 -5.26 -12.39
CA PHE A 199 -17.45 -5.65 -11.99
C PHE A 199 -16.75 -6.59 -12.98
N CYS A 200 -17.43 -7.60 -13.54
CA CYS A 200 -16.86 -8.52 -14.53
C CYS A 200 -16.39 -7.80 -15.81
N THR A 201 -17.06 -6.69 -16.16
CA THR A 201 -16.65 -5.82 -17.28
C THR A 201 -15.28 -5.16 -17.01
N LEU A 202 -14.90 -4.93 -15.75
CA LEU A 202 -13.60 -4.37 -15.36
C LEU A 202 -12.47 -5.41 -15.45
N ASN A 203 -12.70 -6.64 -14.95
CA ASN A 203 -11.67 -7.68 -14.93
C ASN A 203 -11.29 -8.14 -16.35
N LYS A 204 -12.23 -8.11 -17.30
CA LYS A 204 -11.94 -8.35 -18.72
C LYS A 204 -11.04 -7.27 -19.34
N LYS A 205 -11.16 -6.00 -18.92
CA LYS A 205 -10.27 -4.92 -19.38
C LYS A 205 -8.88 -4.97 -18.75
N ARG A 206 -8.75 -5.39 -17.47
CA ARG A 206 -7.45 -5.51 -16.78
C ARG A 206 -6.53 -6.56 -17.44
N LYS A 207 -7.07 -7.73 -17.83
CA LYS A 207 -6.30 -8.76 -18.54
C LYS A 207 -5.78 -8.30 -19.91
N ASN A 208 -6.59 -7.54 -20.66
CA ASN A 208 -6.19 -7.08 -21.99
C ASN A 208 -5.11 -5.97 -21.97
N GLU A 209 -4.90 -5.29 -20.84
CA GLU A 209 -3.86 -4.25 -20.66
C GLU A 209 -2.53 -4.82 -20.12
N GLU A 210 -2.53 -6.04 -19.59
CA GLU A 210 -1.32 -6.75 -19.14
C GLU A 210 -0.70 -7.65 -20.24
N ASP A 211 -1.41 -7.83 -21.36
CA ASP A 211 -1.01 -8.65 -22.53
C ASP A 211 -0.47 -7.81 -23.72
N ILE A 212 -0.13 -6.52 -23.52
CA ILE A 212 0.49 -5.61 -24.51
C ILE A 212 1.76 -5.00 -23.91
#